data_AF-A0A0G4H4L9-F1
#
_entry.id   AF-A0A0G4H4L9-F1
#
_cell.length_a   1.000
_cell.length_b   1.000
_cell.length_c   1.000
_cell.angle_alpha   90.00
_cell.angle_beta   90.00
_cell.angle_gamma   90.00
#
_symmetry.space_group_name_H-M   'P 1'
#
loop_
_entity.id
_entity.type
_entity.pdbx_description
1 polymer ?
#
loop_
_entity_poly.entity_id
_entity_poly.type
_entity_poly.pdbx_seq_one_letter_code
_entity_poly.pdbx_strand_id
1 'polypeptide(L)'
;MTMTTLTFCSAFLLALRLGAASSIICQEADCQFFVSAEQSVQRSSAARHHNVIVLFDGSGRNRDKERPEEYSNIALLADTIHQGGHTGGVEEVVKYFPGVGTERVAELSERFVETDKKLGGQKWWAGVRDSVAFLTGAGFTSNVLNAVSWLMEIGLTKHDQLFIFGFSRGALQAGCFKASSSPLACLLTERS
;
A
#
# COMPACT_ATOMS: atom_id res chain seq x y z
N MET A 1 -25.57 9.76 -20.66
CA MET A 1 -24.60 10.29 -19.67
C MET A 1 -23.73 9.15 -19.18
N THR A 2 -22.63 8.87 -19.89
CA THR A 2 -21.65 7.83 -19.52
C THR A 2 -20.39 8.06 -20.36
N MET A 3 -19.41 8.80 -19.85
CA MET A 3 -18.04 8.83 -20.40
C MET A 3 -17.13 9.68 -19.50
N THR A 4 -16.61 9.12 -18.40
CA THR A 4 -15.55 9.75 -17.61
C THR A 4 -14.52 8.77 -17.03
N THR A 5 -14.71 7.45 -17.14
CA THR A 5 -13.81 6.45 -16.53
C THR A 5 -12.63 6.03 -17.41
N LEU A 6 -12.61 6.37 -18.70
CA LEU A 6 -11.55 5.93 -19.64
C LEU A 6 -10.33 6.87 -19.71
N THR A 7 -10.46 8.12 -19.25
CA THR A 7 -9.39 9.13 -19.37
C THR A 7 -8.30 8.99 -18.31
N PHE A 8 -8.61 8.33 -17.18
CA PHE A 8 -7.63 8.15 -16.10
C PHE A 8 -6.57 7.10 -16.43
N CYS A 9 -6.93 6.10 -17.25
CA CYS A 9 -6.03 5.02 -17.62
C CYS A 9 -4.95 5.49 -18.62
N SER A 10 -5.29 6.41 -19.53
CA SER A 10 -4.36 6.89 -20.56
C SER A 10 -3.30 7.86 -20.02
N ALA A 11 -3.63 8.72 -19.05
CA ALA A 11 -2.66 9.58 -18.39
C ALA A 11 -1.63 8.79 -17.57
N PHE A 12 -2.08 7.71 -16.90
CA PHE A 12 -1.21 6.81 -16.14
C PHE A 12 -0.26 6.02 -17.06
N LEU A 13 -0.75 5.55 -18.21
CA LEU A 13 0.07 4.88 -19.23
C LEU A 13 1.11 5.82 -19.87
N LEU A 14 0.79 7.11 -20.01
CA LEU A 14 1.73 8.11 -20.52
C LEU A 14 2.84 8.41 -19.49
N ALA A 15 2.50 8.48 -18.20
CA ALA A 15 3.48 8.64 -17.12
C ALA A 15 4.43 7.44 -16.99
N LEU A 16 3.92 6.21 -17.16
CA LEU A 16 4.74 4.99 -17.19
C LEU A 16 5.72 4.94 -18.38
N ARG A 17 5.33 5.48 -19.55
CA ARG A 17 6.20 5.52 -20.74
C ARG A 17 7.30 6.56 -20.67
N LEU A 18 7.14 7.62 -19.88
CA LEU A 18 8.06 8.76 -19.90
C LEU A 18 9.26 8.64 -18.96
N GLY A 19 9.43 7.53 -18.24
CA GLY A 19 10.68 7.22 -17.53
C GLY A 19 11.19 8.34 -16.60
N ALA A 20 10.27 9.11 -16.02
CA ALA A 20 10.62 10.27 -15.22
C ALA A 20 11.05 9.85 -13.81
N ALA A 21 12.37 9.92 -13.61
CA ALA A 21 13.11 10.25 -12.40
C ALA A 21 12.48 9.89 -11.03
N SER A 22 13.26 9.11 -10.27
CA SER A 22 13.17 8.89 -8.83
C SER A 22 12.76 10.13 -8.05
N SER A 23 11.47 10.24 -7.79
CA SER A 23 10.88 11.15 -6.82
C SER A 23 10.45 10.31 -5.62
N ILE A 24 10.88 10.72 -4.43
CA ILE A 24 10.22 10.26 -3.20
C ILE A 24 8.85 10.91 -3.24
N ILE A 25 7.84 10.15 -3.65
CA ILE A 25 6.45 10.59 -3.59
C ILE A 25 6.02 10.41 -2.14
N CYS A 26 6.30 11.40 -1.30
CA CYS A 26 5.54 11.59 -0.06
C CYS A 26 4.18 12.16 -0.48
N GLN A 27 3.25 11.29 -0.86
CA GLN A 27 1.85 11.70 -0.91
C GLN A 27 1.27 11.43 0.46
N GLU A 28 1.02 12.51 1.21
CA GLU A 28 0.00 12.49 2.24
C GLU A 28 -1.28 12.05 1.54
N ALA A 29 -1.72 10.82 1.79
CA ALA A 29 -3.05 10.41 1.40
C ALA A 29 -3.99 11.07 2.41
N ASP A 30 -4.29 12.34 2.16
CA ASP A 30 -5.47 12.98 2.70
C ASP A 30 -6.63 12.02 2.37
N CYS A 31 -7.05 11.23 3.34
CA CYS A 31 -8.34 10.54 3.29
C CYS A 31 -9.44 11.61 3.50
N GLN A 32 -9.42 12.67 2.69
CA GLN A 32 -10.49 13.65 2.61
C GLN A 32 -11.60 13.07 1.73
N PHE A 33 -12.20 11.98 2.19
CA PHE A 33 -13.60 11.72 1.88
C PHE A 33 -14.41 12.44 2.94
N PHE A 34 -14.71 13.70 2.66
CA PHE A 34 -15.73 14.46 3.36
C PHE A 34 -17.08 13.78 3.11
N VAL A 35 -17.52 12.92 4.03
CA VAL A 35 -18.95 12.79 4.32
C VAL A 35 -19.12 13.37 5.72
N SER A 36 -19.61 14.60 5.75
CA SER A 36 -20.18 15.21 6.94
C SER A 36 -21.43 14.41 7.32
N ALA A 37 -21.26 13.37 8.13
CA ALA A 37 -22.34 12.79 8.90
C ALA A 37 -22.25 13.39 10.30
N GLU A 38 -23.21 14.26 10.61
CA GLU A 38 -23.39 14.82 11.94
C GLU A 38 -23.40 13.73 13.02
N GLN A 39 -22.82 14.11 14.14
CA GLN A 39 -22.77 13.42 15.43
C GLN A 39 -23.97 12.52 15.71
N SER A 40 -23.71 11.28 16.17
CA SER A 40 -24.29 10.86 17.45
C SER A 40 -23.63 9.58 18.00
N VAL A 41 -23.50 9.60 19.33
CA VAL A 41 -23.24 8.49 20.26
C VAL A 41 -21.79 8.09 20.48
N GLN A 42 -21.21 8.78 21.47
CA GLN A 42 -20.17 8.28 22.37
C GLN A 42 -20.48 6.85 22.84
N ARG A 43 -19.65 5.88 22.47
CA ARG A 43 -19.38 4.71 23.31
C ARG A 43 -17.87 4.54 23.48
N SER A 44 -17.48 4.58 24.74
CA SER A 44 -16.14 4.57 25.28
C SER A 44 -15.44 3.20 25.16
N SER A 45 -14.90 2.91 23.98
CA SER A 45 -13.54 2.36 23.93
C SER A 45 -12.71 3.47 23.32
N ALA A 46 -11.68 3.97 24.02
CA ALA A 46 -10.77 4.95 23.43
C ALA A 46 -10.22 4.32 22.14
N ALA A 47 -10.74 4.74 20.99
CA ALA A 47 -10.31 4.24 19.70
C ALA A 47 -8.80 4.54 19.65
N ARG A 48 -7.99 3.49 19.58
CA ARG A 48 -6.55 3.67 19.42
C ARG A 48 -6.33 4.15 18.01
N HIS A 49 -5.80 5.36 17.89
CA HIS A 49 -5.36 5.89 16.61
C HIS A 49 -3.96 5.35 16.35
N HIS A 50 -3.70 4.90 15.14
CA HIS A 50 -2.38 4.44 14.71
C HIS A 50 -1.90 5.26 13.52
N ASN A 51 -0.59 5.48 13.47
CA ASN A 51 0.11 5.91 12.27
C ASN A 51 0.57 4.65 11.53
N VAL A 52 -0.11 4.31 10.44
CA VAL A 52 0.19 3.13 9.63
C VAL A 52 1.10 3.55 8.47
N ILE A 53 2.28 2.94 8.39
CA ILE A 53 3.33 3.33 7.46
C ILE A 53 3.68 2.16 6.56
N VAL A 54 3.48 2.33 5.25
CA VAL A 54 3.77 1.33 4.22
C VAL A 54 4.94 1.80 3.37
N LEU A 55 5.98 0.96 3.27
CA LEU A 55 7.24 1.30 2.64
C LEU A 55 7.53 0.33 1.49
N PHE A 56 7.62 0.84 0.25
CA PHE A 56 7.95 0.04 -0.94
C PHE A 56 9.35 0.39 -1.48
N ASP A 57 10.27 -0.56 -1.43
CA ASP A 57 11.64 -0.31 -1.90
C ASP A 57 11.80 -0.36 -3.43
N GLY A 58 12.93 0.17 -3.91
CA GLY A 58 13.31 0.12 -5.32
C GLY A 58 13.74 -1.26 -5.79
N SER A 59 13.72 -1.47 -7.11
CA SER A 59 14.05 -2.77 -7.72
C SER A 59 15.38 -3.35 -7.23
N GLY A 60 15.40 -4.65 -6.94
CA GLY A 60 16.61 -5.34 -6.49
C GLY A 60 17.03 -5.06 -5.04
N ARG A 61 16.29 -4.22 -4.29
CA ARG A 61 16.59 -3.88 -2.89
C ARG A 61 15.86 -4.77 -1.91
N ASN A 62 16.54 -5.23 -0.88
CA ASN A 62 15.96 -6.07 0.15
C ASN A 62 16.75 -5.89 1.45
N ARG A 63 16.21 -5.08 2.34
CA ARG A 63 16.79 -4.78 3.65
C ARG A 63 17.25 -6.04 4.41
N ASP A 64 16.46 -7.12 4.37
CA ASP A 64 16.75 -8.34 5.14
C ASP A 64 17.92 -9.16 4.54
N LYS A 65 18.42 -8.78 3.35
CA LYS A 65 19.55 -9.41 2.65
C LYS A 65 20.73 -8.45 2.41
N GLU A 66 20.58 -7.18 2.73
CA GLU A 66 21.58 -6.12 2.53
C GLU A 66 22.26 -5.80 3.87
N ARG A 67 23.48 -5.26 3.83
CA ARG A 67 24.11 -4.71 5.04
C ARG A 67 23.62 -3.27 5.29
N PRO A 68 23.64 -2.75 6.53
CA PRO A 68 23.17 -1.39 6.82
C PRO A 68 23.80 -0.29 5.95
N GLU A 69 25.07 -0.43 5.57
CA GLU A 69 25.77 0.49 4.67
C GLU A 69 25.29 0.45 3.21
N GLU A 70 24.52 -0.59 2.83
CA GLU A 70 23.96 -0.81 1.50
C GLU A 70 22.46 -0.47 1.44
N TYR A 71 21.85 -0.14 2.58
CA TYR A 71 20.41 0.15 2.67
C TYR A 71 20.01 1.29 1.74
N SER A 72 18.87 1.09 1.09
CA SER A 72 18.18 2.18 0.41
C SER A 72 17.65 3.21 1.42
N ASN A 73 17.28 4.39 0.95
CA ASN A 73 16.60 5.38 1.80
C ASN A 73 15.28 4.84 2.39
N ILE A 74 14.60 3.92 1.69
CA ILE A 74 13.37 3.30 2.18
C ILE A 74 13.69 2.30 3.30
N ALA A 75 14.75 1.52 3.16
CA ALA A 75 15.23 0.61 4.20
C ALA A 75 15.74 1.37 5.43
N LEU A 76 16.49 2.46 5.25
CA LEU A 76 16.91 3.35 6.34
C LEU A 76 15.71 3.95 7.08
N LEU A 77 14.69 4.41 6.34
CA LEU A 77 13.46 4.92 6.94
C LEU A 77 12.74 3.83 7.74
N ALA A 78 12.64 2.61 7.19
CA ALA A 78 12.04 1.47 7.88
C ALA A 78 12.75 1.08 9.17
N ASP A 79 14.07 1.27 9.22
CA ASP A 79 14.91 0.97 10.40
C ASP A 79 14.85 2.09 11.45
N THR A 80 14.67 3.33 11.00
CA THR A 80 14.57 4.51 11.87
C THR A 80 13.23 4.56 12.60
N ILE A 81 12.16 4.12 11.95
CA ILE A 81 10.83 4.11 12.56
C ILE A 81 10.67 2.83 13.39
N HIS A 82 10.64 2.98 14.71
CA HIS A 82 10.49 1.85 15.63
C HIS A 82 9.11 1.20 15.45
N GLN A 83 9.07 -0.10 15.17
CA GLN A 83 7.82 -0.86 15.23
C GLN A 83 7.30 -0.87 16.68
N GLY A 84 6.09 -0.35 16.89
CA GLY A 84 5.53 -0.15 18.24
C GLY A 84 6.05 1.11 18.95
N GLY A 85 6.77 1.97 18.22
CA GLY A 85 7.08 3.32 18.65
C GLY A 85 5.81 4.13 18.90
N HIS A 86 5.91 5.13 19.77
CA HIS A 86 4.84 6.09 20.00
C HIS A 86 5.36 7.48 19.67
N THR A 87 4.78 8.12 18.66
CA THR A 87 5.09 9.52 18.32
C THR A 87 3.89 10.38 18.72
N GLY A 88 4.10 11.29 19.68
CA GLY A 88 3.02 12.13 20.19
C GLY A 88 1.89 11.35 20.88
N GLY A 89 2.17 10.15 21.40
CA GLY A 89 1.18 9.28 22.03
C GLY A 89 0.33 8.45 21.06
N VAL A 90 0.64 8.50 19.76
CA VAL A 90 0.02 7.68 18.70
C VAL A 90 0.95 6.51 18.37
N GLU A 91 0.42 5.29 18.34
CA GLU A 91 1.19 4.08 18.03
C GLU A 91 1.55 4.03 16.54
N GLU A 92 2.80 3.67 16.24
CA GLU A 92 3.31 3.55 14.87
C GLU A 92 3.40 2.09 14.44
N VAL A 93 2.74 1.77 13.32
CA VAL A 93 2.70 0.44 12.74
C VAL A 93 3.33 0.48 11.36
N VAL A 94 4.51 -0.12 11.22
CA VAL A 94 5.34 0.00 10.00
C VAL A 94 5.48 -1.33 9.28
N LYS A 95 5.28 -1.33 7.96
CA LYS A 95 5.54 -2.48 7.09
C LYS A 95 6.44 -2.12 5.92
N TYR A 96 7.57 -2.82 5.84
CA TYR A 96 8.49 -2.79 4.70
C TYR A 96 8.17 -3.89 3.69
N PHE A 97 8.16 -3.53 2.42
CA PHE A 97 8.04 -4.42 1.27
C PHE A 97 9.32 -4.33 0.43
N PRO A 98 10.01 -5.46 0.20
CA PRO A 98 11.25 -5.45 -0.57
C PRO A 98 10.99 -5.08 -2.02
N GLY A 99 12.02 -4.62 -2.69
CA GLY A 99 12.01 -4.25 -4.09
C GLY A 99 11.64 -5.39 -5.02
N VAL A 100 10.97 -5.04 -6.12
CA VAL A 100 10.67 -5.98 -7.21
C VAL A 100 11.96 -6.63 -7.72
N GLY A 101 11.91 -7.95 -7.95
CA GLY A 101 13.04 -8.73 -8.48
C GLY A 101 13.97 -9.32 -7.41
N THR A 102 13.62 -9.19 -6.12
CA THR A 102 14.38 -9.81 -5.01
C THR A 102 13.83 -11.15 -4.55
N GLU A 103 12.63 -11.49 -5.03
CA GLU A 103 11.91 -12.73 -4.76
C GLU A 103 12.40 -13.84 -5.70
N ARG A 104 12.55 -15.07 -5.18
CA ARG A 104 12.76 -16.22 -6.05
C ARG A 104 11.45 -16.55 -6.77
N VAL A 105 11.53 -17.04 -8.01
CA VAL A 105 10.34 -17.34 -8.83
C VAL A 105 9.37 -18.31 -8.12
N ALA A 106 9.88 -19.26 -7.34
CA ALA A 106 9.07 -20.16 -6.52
C ALA A 106 8.30 -19.43 -5.40
N GLU A 107 8.95 -18.50 -4.70
CA GLU A 107 8.36 -17.72 -3.59
C GLU A 107 7.21 -16.83 -4.07
N LEU A 108 7.31 -16.30 -5.31
CA LEU A 108 6.24 -15.54 -5.92
C LEU A 108 4.96 -16.37 -6.06
N SER A 109 5.08 -17.58 -6.59
CA SER A 109 3.93 -18.46 -6.83
C SER A 109 3.19 -18.85 -5.54
N GLU A 110 3.94 -19.11 -4.47
CA GLU A 110 3.36 -19.44 -3.16
C GLU A 110 2.64 -18.24 -2.54
N ARG A 111 3.26 -17.05 -2.59
CA ARG A 111 2.64 -15.81 -2.09
C ARG A 111 1.34 -15.49 -2.82
N PHE A 112 1.29 -15.69 -4.14
CA PHE A 112 0.07 -15.47 -4.90
C PHE A 112 -1.07 -16.40 -4.45
N VAL A 113 -0.78 -17.68 -4.26
CA VAL A 113 -1.78 -18.67 -3.82
C VAL A 113 -2.26 -18.36 -2.40
N GLU A 114 -1.36 -17.93 -1.52
CA GLU A 114 -1.71 -17.58 -0.14
C GLU A 114 -2.60 -16.33 -0.07
N THR A 115 -2.24 -15.28 -0.80
CA THR A 115 -2.99 -14.01 -0.78
C THR A 115 -4.38 -14.17 -1.40
N ASP A 116 -4.53 -14.99 -2.45
CA ASP A 116 -5.84 -15.28 -3.07
C ASP A 116 -6.76 -16.05 -2.10
N LYS A 117 -6.20 -16.98 -1.30
CA LYS A 117 -6.94 -17.68 -0.24
C LYS A 117 -7.37 -16.72 0.88
N LYS A 118 -6.48 -15.84 1.34
CA LYS A 118 -6.77 -14.88 2.42
C LYS A 118 -7.85 -13.88 2.03
N LEU A 119 -7.87 -13.45 0.77
CA LEU A 119 -8.86 -12.48 0.26
C LEU A 119 -10.18 -13.12 -0.18
N GLY A 120 -10.36 -14.43 0.03
CA GLY A 120 -11.65 -15.11 -0.06
C GLY A 120 -12.26 -15.22 -1.46
N GLY A 121 -11.43 -15.23 -2.52
CA GLY A 121 -11.91 -15.46 -3.90
C GLY A 121 -12.89 -14.40 -4.42
N GLN A 122 -12.88 -13.21 -3.85
CA GLN A 122 -13.77 -12.12 -4.25
C GLN A 122 -13.45 -11.69 -5.69
N LYS A 123 -14.41 -11.85 -6.61
CA LYS A 123 -14.27 -11.59 -8.06
C LYS A 123 -13.65 -10.23 -8.42
N TRP A 124 -13.88 -9.19 -7.62
CA TRP A 124 -13.33 -7.86 -7.89
C TRP A 124 -11.79 -7.83 -7.72
N TRP A 125 -11.23 -8.63 -6.81
CA TRP A 125 -9.78 -8.78 -6.63
C TRP A 125 -9.09 -9.40 -7.84
N ALA A 126 -9.74 -10.37 -8.49
CA ALA A 126 -9.21 -10.96 -9.72
C ALA A 126 -9.03 -9.89 -10.81
N GLY A 127 -9.99 -8.96 -10.96
CA GLY A 127 -9.89 -7.86 -11.92
C GLY A 127 -8.75 -6.89 -11.63
N VAL A 128 -8.53 -6.53 -10.35
CA VAL A 128 -7.40 -5.69 -9.92
C VAL A 128 -6.08 -6.42 -10.15
N ARG A 129 -5.99 -7.68 -9.72
CA ARG A 129 -4.81 -8.54 -9.90
C ARG A 129 -4.43 -8.65 -11.37
N ASP A 130 -5.38 -9.02 -12.23
CA ASP A 130 -5.10 -9.28 -13.64
C ASP A 130 -4.69 -7.98 -14.36
N SER A 131 -5.27 -6.83 -13.98
CA SER A 131 -4.89 -5.52 -14.49
C SER A 131 -3.49 -5.09 -14.06
N VAL A 132 -3.13 -5.30 -12.79
CA VAL A 132 -1.80 -4.92 -12.26
C VAL A 132 -0.71 -5.87 -12.76
N ALA A 133 -0.98 -7.18 -12.77
CA ALA A 133 -0.04 -8.21 -13.21
C ALA A 133 0.34 -8.07 -14.69
N PHE A 134 -0.64 -7.78 -15.55
CA PHE A 134 -0.40 -7.54 -16.98
C PHE A 134 0.55 -6.36 -17.23
N LEU A 135 0.48 -5.31 -16.39
CA LEU A 135 1.20 -4.06 -16.63
C LEU A 135 2.60 -4.01 -16.01
N THR A 136 2.86 -4.79 -14.95
CA THR A 136 4.01 -4.52 -14.07
C THR A 136 4.86 -5.74 -13.69
N GLY A 137 4.36 -6.95 -13.97
CA GLY A 137 5.01 -8.21 -13.64
C GLY A 137 4.59 -8.79 -12.28
N ALA A 138 4.87 -10.08 -12.09
CA ALA A 138 4.39 -10.86 -10.96
C ALA A 138 4.86 -10.32 -9.60
N GLY A 139 6.17 -10.07 -9.40
CA GLY A 139 6.68 -9.55 -8.13
C GLY A 139 6.24 -8.11 -7.79
N PHE A 140 5.77 -7.35 -8.77
CA PHE A 140 5.20 -6.05 -8.48
C PHE A 140 3.83 -6.19 -7.82
N THR A 141 3.00 -7.08 -8.37
CA THR A 141 1.60 -7.28 -7.97
C THR A 141 1.51 -7.95 -6.59
N SER A 142 2.40 -8.91 -6.31
CA SER A 142 2.45 -9.62 -5.03
C SER A 142 2.61 -8.65 -3.85
N ASN A 143 3.58 -7.74 -3.91
CA ASN A 143 3.82 -6.78 -2.84
C ASN A 143 2.64 -5.83 -2.61
N VAL A 144 2.01 -5.34 -3.68
CA VAL A 144 0.84 -4.45 -3.55
C VAL A 144 -0.31 -5.19 -2.88
N LEU A 145 -0.62 -6.42 -3.32
CA LEU A 145 -1.69 -7.22 -2.71
C LEU A 145 -1.36 -7.63 -1.28
N ASN A 146 -0.11 -7.96 -0.98
CA ASN A 146 0.34 -8.28 0.37
C ASN A 146 0.22 -7.07 1.29
N ALA A 147 0.50 -5.86 0.81
CA ALA A 147 0.28 -4.64 1.57
C ALA A 147 -1.20 -4.43 1.89
N VAL A 148 -2.09 -4.73 0.95
CA VAL A 148 -3.54 -4.61 1.20
C VAL A 148 -4.04 -5.67 2.18
N SER A 149 -3.63 -6.93 1.99
CA SER A 149 -3.95 -8.00 2.93
C SER A 149 -3.47 -7.64 4.34
N TRP A 150 -2.27 -7.07 4.45
CA TRP A 150 -1.73 -6.62 5.73
C TRP A 150 -2.55 -5.49 6.36
N LEU A 151 -3.01 -4.49 5.59
CA LEU A 151 -3.91 -3.44 6.10
C LEU A 151 -5.22 -4.02 6.66
N MET A 152 -5.76 -5.07 6.01
CA MET A 152 -6.95 -5.76 6.48
C MET A 152 -6.68 -6.56 7.77
N GLU A 153 -5.53 -7.22 7.85
CA GLU A 153 -5.11 -8.00 9.02
C GLU A 153 -4.90 -7.12 10.26
N ILE A 154 -4.30 -5.94 10.11
CA ILE A 154 -4.15 -4.99 11.23
C ILE A 154 -5.46 -4.28 11.60
N GLY A 155 -6.51 -4.45 10.81
CA GLY A 155 -7.82 -3.84 11.06
C GLY A 155 -7.81 -2.32 10.90
N LEU A 156 -7.18 -1.80 9.84
CA LEU A 156 -7.12 -0.36 9.56
C LEU A 156 -8.51 0.29 9.65
N THR A 157 -8.62 1.37 10.42
CA THR A 157 -9.85 2.12 10.66
C THR A 157 -9.80 3.50 10.03
N LYS A 158 -10.95 4.19 9.98
CA LYS A 158 -11.04 5.59 9.50
C LYS A 158 -10.32 6.61 10.40
N HIS A 159 -9.92 6.21 11.61
CA HIS A 159 -9.23 7.07 12.56
C HIS A 159 -7.71 6.96 12.45
N ASP A 160 -7.22 5.95 11.73
CA ASP A 160 -5.80 5.73 11.50
C ASP A 160 -5.29 6.61 10.35
N GLN A 161 -4.03 7.02 10.42
CA GLN A 161 -3.36 7.78 9.38
C GLN A 161 -2.48 6.85 8.55
N LEU A 162 -2.71 6.80 7.23
CA LEU A 162 -1.95 5.94 6.31
C LEU A 162 -0.89 6.76 5.55
N PHE A 163 0.38 6.49 5.83
CA PHE A 163 1.52 7.03 5.11
C PHE A 163 2.09 5.98 4.16
N ILE A 164 2.33 6.37 2.92
CA ILE A 164 2.85 5.46 1.90
C ILE A 164 4.11 6.09 1.30
N PHE A 165 5.22 5.36 1.37
CA PHE A 165 6.50 5.77 0.79
C PHE A 165 6.93 4.75 -0.26
N GLY A 166 7.55 5.23 -1.33
CA GLY A 166 8.12 4.36 -2.35
C GLY A 166 9.28 5.00 -3.09
N PHE A 167 10.22 4.17 -3.55
CA PHE A 167 11.37 4.60 -4.36
C PHE A 167 11.48 3.83 -5.68
N SER A 168 11.77 4.50 -6.79
CA SER A 168 11.89 3.88 -8.13
C SER A 168 10.64 3.05 -8.48
N ARG A 169 10.75 1.75 -8.79
CA ARG A 169 9.58 0.87 -9.00
C ARG A 169 8.70 0.73 -7.76
N GLY A 170 9.23 0.91 -6.56
CA GLY A 170 8.46 0.99 -5.32
C GLY A 170 7.53 2.20 -5.28
N ALA A 171 7.90 3.33 -5.91
CA ALA A 171 7.00 4.49 -6.02
C ALA A 171 5.79 4.19 -6.92
N LEU A 172 5.99 3.41 -7.98
CA LEU A 172 4.89 2.90 -8.81
C LEU A 172 3.99 1.94 -8.01
N GLN A 173 4.58 1.06 -7.19
CA GLN A 173 3.82 0.18 -6.28
C GLN A 173 2.99 0.98 -5.29
N ALA A 174 3.56 2.02 -4.68
CA ALA A 174 2.85 2.95 -3.81
C ALA A 174 1.64 3.62 -4.51
N GLY A 175 1.81 4.04 -5.77
CA GLY A 175 0.73 4.61 -6.57
C GLY A 175 -0.40 3.60 -6.84
N CYS A 176 -0.06 2.38 -7.26
CA CYS A 176 -1.03 1.31 -7.48
C CYS A 176 -1.72 0.88 -6.19
N PHE A 177 -0.98 0.84 -5.08
CA PHE A 177 -1.48 0.53 -3.76
C PHE A 177 -2.51 1.57 -3.30
N LYS A 178 -2.20 2.87 -3.44
CA LYS A 178 -3.14 3.96 -3.15
C LYS A 178 -4.43 3.84 -3.97
N ALA A 179 -4.33 3.52 -5.25
CA ALA A 179 -5.51 3.32 -6.09
C ALA A 179 -6.35 2.10 -5.65
N SER A 180 -5.69 1.03 -5.20
CA SER A 180 -6.34 -0.23 -4.78
C SER A 180 -6.94 -0.15 -3.37
N SER A 181 -6.38 0.69 -2.49
CA SER A 181 -6.86 0.86 -1.12
C SER A 181 -8.04 1.81 -1.00
N SER A 182 -8.28 2.68 -2.00
CA SER A 182 -9.39 3.64 -1.99
C SER A 182 -10.79 2.97 -1.92
N PRO A 183 -11.11 1.94 -2.73
CA PRO A 183 -12.37 1.19 -2.56
C PRO A 183 -12.48 0.50 -1.20
N LEU A 184 -11.35 0.07 -0.63
CA LEU A 184 -11.29 -0.55 0.70
C LEU A 184 -11.62 0.45 1.80
N ALA A 185 -11.11 1.68 1.70
CA ALA A 185 -11.48 2.75 2.63
C ALA A 185 -13.00 2.99 2.64
N CYS A 186 -13.63 2.95 1.45
CA CYS A 186 -15.08 3.05 1.31
C CYS A 186 -15.83 1.86 1.96
N LEU A 187 -15.34 0.64 1.78
CA LEU A 187 -15.95 -0.55 2.40
C LEU A 187 -15.77 -0.60 3.93
N LEU A 188 -14.66 -0.06 4.43
CA LEU A 188 -14.38 -0.01 5.87
C LEU A 188 -15.26 1.04 6.58
N THR A 189 -15.64 2.12 5.90
CA THR A 189 -16.57 3.12 6.47
C THR A 189 -18.00 2.59 6.68
N GLU A 190 -18.43 1.56 5.95
CA GLU A 190 -19.77 0.98 6.10
C GLU A 190 -19.88 -0.05 7.24
N ARG A 191 -18.76 -0.50 7.80
CA ARG A 191 -18.71 -1.54 8.86
C ARG A 191 -18.54 -0.99 10.27
N SER A 192 -18.37 0.32 10.45
CA SER A 192 -18.25 1.01 11.75
C SER A 192 -19.56 1.67 12.16
#